data_AF-A0A1I5XUQ8-F1
#
_entry.id   AF-A0A1I5XUQ8-F1
#
_cell.length_a   1.000
_cell.length_b   1.000
_cell.length_c   1.000
_cell.angle_alpha   90.00
_cell.angle_beta   90.00
_cell.angle_gamma   90.00
#
_symmetry.space_group_name_H-M   'P 1'
#
loop_
_entity.id
_entity.type
_entity.pdbx_description
1 polymer ?
#
loop_
_entity_poly.entity_id
_entity_poly.type
_entity_poly.pdbx_seq_one_letter_code
_entity_poly.pdbx_strand_id
1 'polypeptide(L)'
;MRFQKRFIVLGLLVVLVTVIKFQSAGEVLEEVEQFRGANIKEDVFSPMIAQSVNAKKMTVVLNDQRYNNDQNDIYMSDKLNIMVSTEVLMDGIRCAARLYEDNSLLILQGDTQVIMPLNERTILVNDRKVEVTEAATIHEGVVYVPLQPLRKALHFTLSWDMKNNAGNAVSTLKGSYLPSMFDLGAYGRISGVKDQGKLGTCWAFASLSAMESALLPEQNITFSADHMSMRNSFSSDQAQGGEYTMGMAYLTSWQGPVLEEEDPYGDGVSPNGLKPAKHVQEIQILENKNLEEIKEAVYKHGAVQTSLYFAPKYGFYYNKKNAAYYYNGTMPVNHDVVIVGWDDAYAASNFATAPEHDGAFICQNSWGDEFGMGGYFYVSYEDCNIGAHCLSYTNIESVHNFDRIYQSDLCGWGGQLGYNKDSLYAANVFVAKEKEDVEAAGFYATGTDTSYELYVVPEFTTIRSLRKGYKVADGMVKKAGYYTIRFDRSVRVRQGGHFAVVLKITTPGANRPLAVEYAKEGAAVPVDLTDGLSYISPNGKRWQNAEKTQKCNVCLKAYAKNVKKR
;
A
#
# COMPACT_ATOMS: atom_id res chain seq x y z
N MET A 1 30.60 -91.63 -7.87
CA MET A 1 31.90 -90.91 -7.75
C MET A 1 32.37 -90.27 -9.07
N ARG A 2 31.69 -90.56 -10.20
CA ARG A 2 31.09 -89.56 -11.11
C ARG A 2 30.51 -88.35 -10.34
N PHE A 3 30.60 -87.16 -10.96
CA PHE A 3 30.24 -85.79 -10.53
C PHE A 3 31.24 -84.99 -9.68
N GLN A 4 31.96 -85.54 -8.69
CA GLN A 4 32.82 -84.71 -7.83
C GLN A 4 34.06 -84.10 -8.52
N LYS A 5 34.74 -84.82 -9.44
CA LYS A 5 35.96 -84.29 -10.09
C LYS A 5 35.70 -83.16 -11.11
N ARG A 6 34.50 -83.06 -11.69
CA ARG A 6 34.17 -81.99 -12.66
C ARG A 6 33.72 -80.69 -11.98
N PHE A 7 33.06 -80.78 -10.81
CA PHE A 7 32.71 -79.60 -10.01
C PHE A 7 33.91 -79.00 -9.26
N ILE A 8 34.91 -79.80 -8.89
CA ILE A 8 36.16 -79.29 -8.29
C ILE A 8 36.97 -78.46 -9.31
N VAL A 9 37.05 -78.93 -10.57
CA VAL A 9 37.73 -78.18 -11.64
C VAL A 9 36.99 -76.89 -11.98
N LEU A 10 35.64 -76.93 -12.05
CA LEU A 10 34.84 -75.74 -12.30
C LEU A 10 34.93 -74.72 -11.13
N GLY A 11 34.94 -75.21 -9.88
CA GLY A 11 35.10 -74.38 -8.68
C GLY A 11 36.47 -73.71 -8.60
N LEU A 12 37.55 -74.43 -8.93
CA LEU A 12 38.89 -73.84 -9.02
C LEU A 12 39.02 -72.80 -10.14
N LEU A 13 38.36 -73.02 -11.28
CA LEU A 13 38.34 -72.07 -12.40
C LEU A 13 37.57 -70.80 -12.05
N VAL A 14 36.43 -70.93 -11.36
CA VAL A 14 35.69 -69.77 -10.86
C VAL A 14 36.54 -69.00 -9.85
N VAL A 15 37.12 -69.66 -8.84
CA VAL A 15 37.99 -69.00 -7.84
C VAL A 15 39.19 -68.31 -8.50
N LEU A 16 39.83 -68.93 -9.49
CA LEU A 16 40.95 -68.32 -10.22
C LEU A 16 40.50 -67.08 -11.00
N VAL A 17 39.35 -67.13 -11.67
CA VAL A 17 38.77 -65.97 -12.37
C VAL A 17 38.36 -64.87 -11.37
N THR A 18 37.82 -65.23 -10.20
CA THR A 18 37.50 -64.26 -9.14
C THR A 18 38.77 -63.61 -8.59
N VAL A 19 39.83 -64.37 -8.32
CA VAL A 19 41.12 -63.82 -7.83
C VAL A 19 41.79 -62.93 -8.89
N ILE A 20 41.75 -63.29 -10.18
CA ILE A 20 42.28 -62.44 -11.26
C ILE A 20 41.44 -61.16 -11.43
N LYS A 21 40.12 -61.24 -11.29
CA LYS A 21 39.22 -60.08 -11.39
C LYS A 21 39.31 -59.16 -10.16
N PHE A 22 39.69 -59.68 -8.99
CA PHE A 22 39.91 -58.89 -7.77
C PHE A 22 41.38 -58.46 -7.55
N GLN A 23 42.37 -59.08 -8.21
CA GLN A 23 43.76 -58.58 -8.25
C GLN A 23 43.99 -57.52 -9.35
N SER A 24 43.11 -57.43 -10.35
CA SER A 24 43.09 -56.32 -11.33
C SER A 24 42.22 -55.14 -10.86
N ALA A 25 41.60 -55.23 -9.68
CA ALA A 25 40.82 -54.19 -9.04
C ALA A 25 41.57 -53.58 -7.84
N GLY A 26 42.87 -53.35 -8.01
CA GLY A 26 43.54 -52.29 -7.26
C GLY A 26 43.09 -50.98 -7.87
N GLU A 27 42.17 -50.29 -7.19
CA GLU A 27 41.88 -48.88 -7.40
C GLU A 27 43.22 -48.13 -7.40
N VAL A 28 43.72 -47.79 -8.59
CA VAL A 28 44.41 -46.52 -8.72
C VAL A 28 43.29 -45.52 -8.49
N LEU A 29 43.16 -45.07 -7.25
CA LEU A 29 42.75 -43.70 -7.00
C LEU A 29 43.67 -42.88 -7.91
N GLU A 30 43.20 -42.55 -9.11
CA GLU A 30 43.62 -41.29 -9.70
C GLU A 30 43.29 -40.30 -8.60
N GLU A 31 44.33 -39.79 -7.93
CA GLU A 31 44.23 -38.47 -7.35
C GLU A 31 43.54 -37.67 -8.44
N VAL A 32 42.32 -37.20 -8.15
CA VAL A 32 41.81 -36.04 -8.86
C VAL A 32 42.90 -35.02 -8.64
N GLU A 33 43.78 -34.88 -9.62
CA GLU A 33 44.71 -33.77 -9.69
C GLU A 33 43.82 -32.58 -9.41
N GLN A 34 44.11 -31.93 -8.29
CA GLN A 34 43.46 -30.70 -7.88
C GLN A 34 43.42 -29.84 -9.13
N PHE A 35 42.23 -29.72 -9.75
CA PHE A 35 42.06 -28.96 -10.98
C PHE A 35 42.66 -27.62 -10.64
N ARG A 36 43.84 -27.32 -11.22
CA ARG A 36 44.60 -26.13 -10.88
C ARG A 36 43.64 -25.00 -11.09
N GLY A 37 43.17 -24.44 -9.98
CA GLY A 37 42.03 -23.55 -9.97
C GLY A 37 42.30 -22.52 -11.04
N ALA A 38 41.47 -22.52 -12.08
CA ALA A 38 41.18 -21.26 -12.70
C ALA A 38 40.83 -20.37 -11.50
N ASN A 39 41.58 -19.30 -11.28
CA ASN A 39 41.10 -18.22 -10.43
C ASN A 39 39.78 -17.80 -11.08
N ILE A 40 38.68 -18.43 -10.64
CA ILE A 40 37.35 -18.14 -11.13
C ILE A 40 37.14 -16.72 -10.65
N LYS A 41 37.29 -15.83 -11.61
CA LYS A 41 37.06 -14.42 -11.45
C LYS A 41 35.60 -14.27 -11.01
N GLU A 42 35.41 -13.96 -9.74
CA GLU A 42 34.10 -13.76 -9.12
C GLU A 42 33.31 -12.68 -9.89
N ASP A 43 34.03 -11.70 -10.45
CA ASP A 43 33.55 -10.67 -11.37
C ASP A 43 33.02 -11.18 -12.71
N VAL A 44 33.33 -12.43 -13.09
CA VAL A 44 32.82 -13.07 -14.32
C VAL A 44 31.68 -14.04 -13.99
N PHE A 45 31.80 -14.80 -12.89
CA PHE A 45 30.86 -15.88 -12.60
C PHE A 45 29.61 -15.43 -11.82
N SER A 46 29.73 -14.45 -10.93
CA SER A 46 28.60 -13.92 -10.16
C SER A 46 27.50 -13.29 -11.04
N PRO A 47 27.81 -12.49 -12.09
CA PRO A 47 26.79 -12.02 -13.04
C PRO A 47 26.07 -13.15 -13.76
N MET A 48 26.77 -14.24 -14.12
CA MET A 48 26.14 -15.40 -14.78
C MET A 48 25.17 -16.14 -13.86
N ILE A 49 25.54 -16.29 -12.58
CA ILE A 49 24.64 -16.86 -11.57
C ILE A 49 23.42 -15.96 -11.40
N ALA A 50 23.62 -14.65 -11.20
CA ALA A 50 22.55 -13.67 -11.03
C ALA A 50 21.56 -13.70 -12.20
N GLN A 51 22.08 -13.72 -13.44
CA GLN A 51 21.26 -13.86 -14.64
C GLN A 51 20.45 -15.16 -14.62
N SER A 52 21.05 -16.29 -14.23
CA SER A 52 20.32 -17.57 -14.12
C SER A 52 19.27 -17.57 -13.01
N VAL A 53 19.50 -16.87 -11.90
CA VAL A 53 18.56 -16.72 -10.78
C VAL A 53 17.37 -15.88 -11.21
N ASN A 54 17.63 -14.72 -11.82
CA ASN A 54 16.62 -13.75 -12.24
C ASN A 54 15.78 -14.25 -13.43
N ALA A 55 16.35 -15.12 -14.28
CA ALA A 55 15.61 -15.74 -15.39
C ALA A 55 14.59 -16.81 -14.93
N LYS A 56 14.58 -17.16 -13.64
CA LYS A 56 13.64 -18.11 -13.04
C LYS A 56 12.84 -17.40 -11.94
N LYS A 57 11.74 -18.03 -11.52
CA LYS A 57 10.99 -17.56 -10.35
C LYS A 57 11.90 -17.62 -9.11
N MET A 58 12.24 -16.45 -8.58
CA MET A 58 12.92 -16.26 -7.31
C MET A 58 11.86 -16.05 -6.24
N THR A 59 12.09 -16.56 -5.03
CA THR A 59 11.21 -16.29 -3.90
C THR A 59 11.98 -15.90 -2.67
N VAL A 60 11.57 -14.84 -1.98
CA VAL A 60 12.19 -14.41 -0.74
C VAL A 60 11.12 -14.33 0.33
N VAL A 61 11.35 -15.00 1.45
CA VAL A 61 10.49 -14.88 2.63
C VAL A 61 11.13 -13.87 3.59
N LEU A 62 10.43 -12.81 3.94
CA LEU A 62 10.86 -11.77 4.88
C LEU A 62 9.85 -11.72 6.04
N ASN A 63 10.26 -12.09 7.26
CA ASN A 63 9.41 -12.05 8.47
C ASN A 63 8.00 -12.64 8.25
N ASP A 64 7.95 -13.81 7.60
CA ASP A 64 6.75 -14.60 7.25
C ASP A 64 6.01 -14.19 5.97
N GLN A 65 6.37 -13.07 5.33
CA GLN A 65 5.79 -12.64 4.06
C GLN A 65 6.61 -13.13 2.87
N ARG A 66 5.94 -13.64 1.84
CA ARG A 66 6.56 -14.23 0.66
C ARG A 66 6.48 -13.27 -0.51
N TYR A 67 7.64 -12.93 -1.08
CA TYR A 67 7.78 -12.09 -2.26
C TYR A 67 8.39 -12.89 -3.41
N ASN A 68 8.05 -12.53 -4.65
CA ASN A 68 8.62 -13.14 -5.84
C ASN A 68 8.85 -12.13 -6.96
N ASN A 69 9.82 -12.40 -7.83
CA ASN A 69 10.23 -11.49 -8.92
C ASN A 69 9.23 -11.39 -10.08
N ASP A 70 8.12 -12.15 -10.08
CA ASP A 70 7.06 -12.00 -11.09
C ASP A 70 6.03 -10.93 -10.69
N GLN A 71 5.88 -10.67 -9.38
CA GLN A 71 4.82 -9.82 -8.81
C GLN A 71 5.36 -8.69 -7.94
N ASN A 72 6.64 -8.74 -7.58
CA ASN A 72 7.28 -7.80 -6.68
C ASN A 72 8.62 -7.37 -7.26
N ASP A 73 9.03 -6.16 -6.90
CA ASP A 73 10.31 -5.58 -7.28
C ASP A 73 11.45 -6.18 -6.43
N ILE A 74 11.81 -7.43 -6.76
CA ILE A 74 12.95 -8.14 -6.18
C ILE A 74 13.83 -8.77 -7.25
N TYR A 75 15.15 -8.71 -7.10
CA TYR A 75 16.09 -9.38 -8.00
C TYR A 75 17.42 -9.71 -7.29
N MET A 76 18.26 -10.54 -7.93
CA MET A 76 19.62 -10.81 -7.50
C MET A 76 20.61 -9.94 -8.29
N SER A 77 21.44 -9.16 -7.60
CA SER A 77 22.48 -8.35 -8.24
C SER A 77 23.62 -9.21 -8.78
N ASP A 78 24.45 -8.63 -9.65
CA ASP A 78 25.69 -9.23 -10.15
C ASP A 78 26.72 -9.53 -9.04
N LYS A 79 26.51 -9.02 -7.83
CA LYS A 79 27.29 -9.35 -6.62
C LYS A 79 26.61 -10.39 -5.73
N LEU A 80 25.58 -11.06 -6.24
CA LEU A 80 24.77 -12.07 -5.55
C LEU A 80 24.05 -11.57 -4.29
N ASN A 81 23.76 -10.26 -4.23
CA ASN A 81 22.90 -9.72 -3.17
C ASN A 81 21.44 -9.76 -3.62
N ILE A 82 20.55 -10.05 -2.67
CA ILE A 82 19.11 -9.89 -2.87
C ILE A 82 18.81 -8.40 -2.75
N MET A 83 18.31 -7.86 -3.85
CA MET A 83 17.88 -6.47 -4.01
C MET A 83 16.36 -6.44 -3.90
N VAL A 84 15.83 -5.55 -3.06
CA VAL A 84 14.39 -5.37 -2.87
C VAL A 84 14.02 -3.90 -3.01
N SER A 85 12.82 -3.59 -3.52
CA SER A 85 12.31 -2.22 -3.49
C SER A 85 12.13 -1.70 -2.06
N THR A 86 12.03 -0.39 -1.91
CA THR A 86 11.71 0.25 -0.62
C THR A 86 10.37 -0.22 -0.05
N GLU A 87 9.37 -0.49 -0.88
CA GLU A 87 8.08 -1.06 -0.47
C GLU A 87 8.26 -2.46 0.14
N VAL A 88 8.92 -3.37 -0.57
CA VAL A 88 9.21 -4.73 -0.07
C VAL A 88 10.08 -4.68 1.19
N LEU A 89 11.00 -3.73 1.28
CA LEU A 89 11.82 -3.52 2.47
C LEU A 89 10.97 -3.12 3.68
N MET A 90 10.11 -2.11 3.54
CA MET A 90 9.28 -1.60 4.62
C MET A 90 8.33 -2.67 5.16
N ASP A 91 7.73 -3.46 4.28
CA ASP A 91 6.80 -4.52 4.68
C ASP A 91 7.52 -5.74 5.23
N GLY A 92 8.51 -6.23 4.49
CA GLY A 92 9.19 -7.48 4.79
C GLY A 92 10.15 -7.38 5.98
N ILE A 93 10.87 -6.26 6.15
CA ILE A 93 11.83 -6.05 7.24
C ILE A 93 11.21 -5.28 8.41
N ARG A 94 10.01 -4.71 8.23
CA ARG A 94 9.31 -3.87 9.22
C ARG A 94 10.17 -2.67 9.62
N CYS A 95 10.33 -1.77 8.67
CA CYS A 95 11.04 -0.50 8.83
C CYS A 95 10.28 0.61 8.09
N ALA A 96 10.68 1.86 8.30
CA ALA A 96 10.31 2.97 7.42
C ALA A 96 11.49 3.27 6.49
N ALA A 97 11.23 3.59 5.22
CA ALA A 97 12.25 3.95 4.25
C ALA A 97 11.79 5.13 3.38
N ARG A 98 12.62 6.19 3.26
CA ARG A 98 12.33 7.37 2.44
C ARG A 98 13.56 7.93 1.74
N LEU A 99 13.40 8.30 0.48
CA LEU A 99 14.45 8.94 -0.31
C LEU A 99 14.41 10.46 -0.11
N TYR A 100 15.56 11.08 0.10
CA TYR A 100 15.71 12.53 0.27
C TYR A 100 16.34 13.18 -0.96
N GLU A 101 16.21 14.50 -1.07
CA GLU A 101 16.69 15.30 -2.22
C GLU A 101 18.20 15.16 -2.50
N ASP A 102 19.00 14.85 -1.48
CA ASP A 102 20.43 14.59 -1.60
C ASP A 102 20.75 13.19 -2.18
N ASN A 103 19.72 12.46 -2.62
CA ASN A 103 19.78 11.06 -3.05
C ASN A 103 20.23 10.11 -1.92
N SER A 104 19.93 10.43 -0.67
CA SER A 104 20.11 9.52 0.46
C SER A 104 18.81 8.81 0.82
N LEU A 105 18.87 7.49 0.95
CA LEU A 105 17.79 6.70 1.51
C LEU A 105 17.93 6.63 3.03
N LEU A 106 16.99 7.22 3.76
CA LEU A 106 16.85 7.06 5.20
C LEU A 106 16.01 5.81 5.49
N ILE A 107 16.54 4.91 6.32
CA ILE A 107 15.83 3.72 6.82
C ILE A 107 15.80 3.78 8.34
N LEU A 108 14.61 3.62 8.92
CA LEU A 108 14.39 3.62 10.37
C LEU A 108 13.83 2.26 10.82
N GLN A 109 14.38 1.69 11.88
CA GLN A 109 13.81 0.53 12.58
C GLN A 109 14.08 0.64 14.07
N GLY A 110 13.01 0.84 14.86
CA GLY A 110 13.13 1.17 16.28
C GLY A 110 13.99 2.42 16.47
N ASP A 111 15.04 2.29 17.29
CA ASP A 111 16.02 3.35 17.55
C ASP A 111 17.20 3.36 16.54
N THR A 112 17.17 2.47 15.54
CA THR A 112 18.22 2.41 14.51
C THR A 112 17.86 3.28 13.32
N GLN A 113 18.79 4.17 12.97
CA GLN A 113 18.78 4.99 11.77
C GLN A 113 19.92 4.55 10.83
N VAL A 114 19.57 4.28 9.58
CA VAL A 114 20.51 4.04 8.49
C VAL A 114 20.33 5.10 7.41
N ILE A 115 21.40 5.81 7.06
CA ILE A 115 21.43 6.70 5.90
C ILE A 115 22.30 6.05 4.83
N MET A 116 21.71 5.75 3.69
CA MET A 116 22.35 5.07 2.57
C MET A 116 22.30 5.96 1.32
N PRO A 117 23.38 6.71 1.02
CA PRO A 117 23.49 7.45 -0.23
C PRO A 117 23.42 6.50 -1.42
N LEU A 118 22.64 6.86 -2.44
CA LEU A 118 22.50 6.04 -3.63
C LEU A 118 23.83 5.94 -4.38
N ASN A 119 24.14 4.73 -4.85
CA ASN A 119 25.36 4.37 -5.57
C ASN A 119 26.67 4.54 -4.77
N GLU A 120 26.60 4.80 -3.46
CA GLU A 120 27.76 4.84 -2.57
C GLU A 120 27.82 3.61 -1.65
N ARG A 121 29.04 3.20 -1.28
CA ARG A 121 29.27 2.06 -0.38
C ARG A 121 29.57 2.46 1.05
N THR A 122 29.62 3.75 1.34
CA THR A 122 29.74 4.26 2.71
C THR A 122 28.35 4.68 3.19
N ILE A 123 27.83 4.00 4.20
CA ILE A 123 26.55 4.35 4.84
C ILE A 123 26.79 4.91 6.23
N LEU A 124 25.79 5.56 6.81
CA LEU A 124 25.77 5.92 8.22
C LEU A 124 24.79 5.01 8.97
N VAL A 125 25.23 4.43 10.09
CA VAL A 125 24.37 3.70 11.04
C VAL A 125 24.49 4.40 12.39
N ASN A 126 23.43 5.07 12.84
CA ASN A 126 23.45 5.95 14.03
C ASN A 126 24.68 6.86 14.03
N ASP A 127 24.85 7.64 12.95
CA ASP A 127 25.95 8.58 12.68
C ASP A 127 27.34 7.97 12.51
N ARG A 128 27.48 6.65 12.57
CA ARG A 128 28.77 5.97 12.35
C ARG A 128 28.92 5.52 10.92
N LYS A 129 30.02 5.91 10.28
CA LYS A 129 30.38 5.44 8.93
C LYS A 129 30.64 3.93 8.93
N VAL A 130 29.99 3.23 8.01
CA VAL A 130 30.14 1.79 7.77
C VAL A 130 30.30 1.55 6.27
N GLU A 131 31.31 0.77 5.89
CA GLU A 131 31.46 0.30 4.52
C GLU A 131 30.57 -0.93 4.26
N VAL A 132 29.83 -0.91 3.16
CA VAL A 132 28.96 -1.99 2.71
C VAL A 132 29.43 -2.62 1.41
N THR A 133 29.07 -3.88 1.20
CA THR A 133 29.48 -4.66 0.02
C THR A 133 28.81 -4.19 -1.28
N GLU A 134 27.64 -3.55 -1.17
CA GLU A 134 26.85 -3.05 -2.29
C GLU A 134 26.03 -1.83 -1.88
N ALA A 135 25.87 -0.89 -2.80
CA ALA A 135 25.08 0.33 -2.63
C ALA A 135 23.60 0.10 -2.93
N ALA A 136 22.72 0.95 -2.42
CA ALA A 136 21.38 1.10 -2.95
C ALA A 136 21.45 1.78 -4.32
N THR A 137 20.53 1.48 -5.23
CA THR A 137 20.54 2.01 -6.59
C THR A 137 19.12 2.28 -7.08
N ILE A 138 18.99 2.99 -8.20
CA ILE A 138 17.71 3.20 -8.87
C ILE A 138 17.73 2.41 -10.19
N HIS A 139 16.69 1.62 -10.41
CA HIS A 139 16.43 0.95 -11.68
C HIS A 139 14.99 1.21 -12.11
N GLU A 140 14.80 1.74 -13.32
CA GLU A 140 13.48 2.09 -13.88
C GLU A 140 12.61 2.98 -12.96
N GLY A 141 13.25 3.85 -12.16
CA GLY A 141 12.56 4.74 -11.22
C GLY A 141 12.26 4.12 -9.85
N VAL A 142 12.58 2.85 -9.64
CA VAL A 142 12.44 2.16 -8.35
C VAL A 142 13.77 2.12 -7.60
N VAL A 143 13.76 2.49 -6.33
CA VAL A 143 14.93 2.38 -5.44
C VAL A 143 15.04 0.95 -4.94
N TYR A 144 16.16 0.29 -5.25
CA TYR A 144 16.49 -1.06 -4.80
C TYR A 144 17.58 -1.04 -3.73
N VAL A 145 17.35 -1.81 -2.67
CA VAL A 145 18.18 -1.86 -1.47
C VAL A 145 18.77 -3.28 -1.31
N PRO A 146 20.10 -3.41 -1.14
CA PRO A 146 20.72 -4.71 -0.89
C PRO A 146 20.46 -5.16 0.55
N LEU A 147 19.84 -6.33 0.74
CA LEU A 147 19.53 -6.84 2.08
C LEU A 147 20.78 -7.28 2.87
N GLN A 148 21.71 -7.97 2.21
CA GLN A 148 22.86 -8.59 2.86
C GLN A 148 23.73 -7.64 3.71
N PRO A 149 24.04 -6.40 3.28
CA PRO A 149 24.81 -5.46 4.11
C PRO A 149 24.01 -4.88 5.30
N LEU A 150 22.67 -4.87 5.22
CA LEU A 150 21.82 -4.25 6.25
C LEU A 150 21.45 -5.19 7.40
N ARG A 151 21.71 -6.50 7.27
CA ARG A 151 21.30 -7.54 8.24
C ARG A 151 21.59 -7.19 9.70
N LYS A 152 22.79 -6.62 9.97
CA LYS A 152 23.23 -6.29 11.33
C LYS A 152 22.56 -5.01 11.85
N ALA A 153 22.41 -4.01 10.99
CA ALA A 153 21.80 -2.73 11.36
C ALA A 153 20.30 -2.88 11.57
N LEU A 154 19.61 -3.62 10.69
CA LEU A 154 18.16 -3.82 10.74
C LEU A 154 17.75 -5.15 11.39
N HIS A 155 18.63 -5.70 12.24
CA HIS A 155 18.36 -6.83 13.11
C HIS A 155 17.69 -8.02 12.42
N PHE A 156 18.24 -8.55 11.32
CA PHE A 156 17.76 -9.79 10.70
C PHE A 156 18.89 -10.74 10.29
N THR A 157 18.56 -12.02 10.16
CA THR A 157 19.41 -13.03 9.51
C THR A 157 18.99 -13.16 8.05
N LEU A 158 19.92 -13.52 7.16
CA LEU A 158 19.63 -13.77 5.75
C LEU A 158 20.30 -15.07 5.31
N SER A 159 19.53 -15.93 4.66
CA SER A 159 20.04 -17.14 3.99
C SER A 159 19.51 -17.23 2.56
N TRP A 160 20.26 -17.93 1.71
CA TRP A 160 19.92 -18.17 0.31
C TRP A 160 20.15 -19.64 -0.05
N ASP A 161 19.13 -20.25 -0.64
CA ASP A 161 19.13 -21.62 -1.15
C ASP A 161 19.18 -21.59 -2.69
N MET A 162 20.39 -21.81 -3.23
CA MET A 162 20.65 -21.87 -4.68
C MET A 162 19.82 -22.95 -5.39
N LYS A 163 19.50 -24.07 -4.73
CA LYS A 163 18.80 -25.19 -5.37
C LYS A 163 17.33 -24.84 -5.61
N ASN A 164 16.72 -24.15 -4.65
CA ASN A 164 15.31 -23.78 -4.69
C ASN A 164 15.07 -22.35 -5.18
N ASN A 165 16.13 -21.60 -5.52
CA ASN A 165 16.06 -20.19 -5.91
C ASN A 165 15.32 -19.34 -4.85
N ALA A 166 15.63 -19.61 -3.58
CA ALA A 166 14.84 -19.13 -2.46
C ALA A 166 15.69 -18.45 -1.38
N GLY A 167 15.30 -17.24 -0.97
CA GLY A 167 15.88 -16.51 0.16
C GLY A 167 14.98 -16.55 1.39
N ASN A 168 15.58 -16.47 2.57
CA ASN A 168 14.84 -16.35 3.82
C ASN A 168 15.52 -15.32 4.72
N ALA A 169 14.77 -14.30 5.13
CA ALA A 169 15.16 -13.33 6.12
C ALA A 169 14.27 -13.40 7.35
N VAL A 170 14.89 -13.54 8.53
CA VAL A 170 14.18 -13.67 9.80
C VAL A 170 14.67 -12.60 10.76
N SER A 171 13.73 -11.83 11.30
CA SER A 171 13.99 -10.82 12.31
C SER A 171 14.64 -11.45 13.55
N THR A 172 15.63 -10.74 14.06
CA THR A 172 16.33 -10.97 15.33
C THR A 172 16.06 -9.84 16.31
N LEU A 173 15.20 -8.88 15.93
CA LEU A 173 14.79 -7.77 16.77
C LEU A 173 14.05 -8.31 18.01
N LYS A 174 14.39 -7.76 19.17
CA LYS A 174 13.72 -8.06 20.45
C LYS A 174 12.83 -6.89 20.82
N GLY A 175 11.51 -7.05 20.74
CA GLY A 175 10.54 -6.00 21.03
C GLY A 175 9.89 -5.41 19.77
N SER A 176 9.32 -4.21 19.90
CA SER A 176 8.70 -3.50 18.78
C SER A 176 9.74 -2.92 17.83
N TYR A 177 9.42 -2.88 16.54
CA TYR A 177 10.18 -2.15 15.52
C TYR A 177 9.73 -0.68 15.41
N LEU A 178 8.68 -0.30 16.12
CA LEU A 178 8.26 1.09 16.28
C LEU A 178 8.98 1.66 17.51
N PRO A 179 9.54 2.88 17.42
CA PRO A 179 10.11 3.56 18.59
C PRO A 179 9.00 3.97 19.58
N SER A 180 9.36 4.17 20.85
CA SER A 180 8.40 4.64 21.87
C SER A 180 7.96 6.09 21.67
N MET A 181 8.73 6.87 20.90
CA MET A 181 8.40 8.22 20.49
C MET A 181 8.78 8.40 19.02
N PHE A 182 7.90 9.02 18.24
CA PHE A 182 8.16 9.32 16.85
C PHE A 182 7.49 10.62 16.46
N ASP A 183 8.21 11.45 15.71
CA ASP A 183 7.71 12.72 15.19
C ASP A 183 8.15 12.83 13.73
N LEU A 184 7.18 12.89 12.80
CA LEU A 184 7.46 13.09 11.38
C LEU A 184 8.22 14.41 11.12
N GLY A 185 8.08 15.41 11.99
CA GLY A 185 8.70 16.73 11.87
C GLY A 185 10.21 16.67 12.00
N ALA A 186 10.71 15.78 12.87
CA ALA A 186 12.15 15.50 13.01
C ALA A 186 12.79 14.97 11.71
N TYR A 187 11.97 14.48 10.78
CA TYR A 187 12.38 13.92 9.49
C TYR A 187 11.92 14.77 8.30
N GLY A 188 11.37 15.97 8.51
CA GLY A 188 10.89 16.83 7.43
C GLY A 188 9.69 16.24 6.65
N ARG A 189 8.85 15.44 7.33
CA ARG A 189 7.73 14.70 6.71
C ARG A 189 6.35 15.19 7.14
N ILE A 190 6.24 16.42 7.66
CA ILE A 190 4.97 17.04 8.05
C ILE A 190 4.59 18.12 7.04
N SER A 191 3.30 18.19 6.68
CA SER A 191 2.78 19.27 5.84
C SER A 191 2.83 20.62 6.57
N GLY A 192 2.85 21.73 5.83
CA GLY A 192 2.78 23.05 6.46
C GLY A 192 1.52 23.24 7.33
N VAL A 193 1.64 23.98 8.43
CA VAL A 193 0.49 24.34 9.27
C VAL A 193 -0.52 25.14 8.45
N LYS A 194 -1.80 24.74 8.52
CA LYS A 194 -2.89 25.32 7.74
C LYS A 194 -3.89 26.04 8.63
N ASP A 195 -4.71 26.91 8.05
CA ASP A 195 -5.78 27.63 8.76
C ASP A 195 -7.08 27.63 7.96
N GLN A 196 -8.11 26.94 8.49
CA GLN A 196 -9.45 26.88 7.92
C GLN A 196 -10.32 28.11 8.26
N GLY A 197 -9.84 28.99 9.13
CA GLY A 197 -10.58 30.14 9.63
C GLY A 197 -11.93 29.74 10.24
N LYS A 198 -13.02 30.19 9.61
CA LYS A 198 -14.40 30.01 10.12
C LYS A 198 -15.21 28.97 9.34
N LEU A 199 -14.63 28.34 8.33
CA LEU A 199 -15.33 27.40 7.46
C LEU A 199 -15.30 25.98 8.06
N GLY A 200 -16.29 25.16 7.70
CA GLY A 200 -16.40 23.75 8.12
C GLY A 200 -15.56 22.80 7.28
N THR A 201 -14.32 23.15 6.95
CA THR A 201 -13.50 22.41 5.98
C THR A 201 -12.37 21.60 6.62
N CYS A 202 -12.43 21.30 7.92
CA CYS A 202 -11.41 20.50 8.61
C CYS A 202 -11.18 19.13 7.96
N TRP A 203 -12.25 18.48 7.47
CA TRP A 203 -12.17 17.23 6.71
C TRP A 203 -11.28 17.35 5.47
N ALA A 204 -11.38 18.46 4.72
CA ALA A 204 -10.58 18.69 3.54
C ALA A 204 -9.10 18.94 3.88
N PHE A 205 -8.85 19.76 4.91
CA PHE A 205 -7.48 19.99 5.40
C PHE A 205 -6.84 18.73 5.96
N ALA A 206 -7.57 17.92 6.72
CA ALA A 206 -7.02 16.69 7.30
C ALA A 206 -6.70 15.65 6.23
N SER A 207 -7.59 15.47 5.24
CA SER A 207 -7.34 14.58 4.10
C SER A 207 -6.12 15.03 3.29
N LEU A 208 -6.04 16.31 2.94
CA LEU A 208 -4.94 16.83 2.13
C LEU A 208 -3.62 16.88 2.90
N SER A 209 -3.60 17.30 4.17
CA SER A 209 -2.37 17.30 4.98
C SER A 209 -1.79 15.89 5.19
N ALA A 210 -2.66 14.89 5.39
CA ALA A 210 -2.22 13.49 5.45
C ALA A 210 -1.61 13.04 4.12
N MET A 211 -2.25 13.39 2.99
CA MET A 211 -1.75 13.10 1.64
C MET A 211 -0.42 13.83 1.33
N GLU A 212 -0.29 15.10 1.70
CA GLU A 212 0.93 15.91 1.57
C GLU A 212 2.08 15.28 2.37
N SER A 213 1.81 14.87 3.62
CA SER A 213 2.79 14.17 4.45
C SER A 213 3.25 12.83 3.83
N ALA A 214 2.34 12.10 3.17
CA ALA A 214 2.68 10.86 2.50
C ALA A 214 3.64 11.05 1.30
N LEU A 215 3.59 12.22 0.66
CA LEU A 215 4.47 12.61 -0.45
C LEU A 215 5.85 13.13 0.03
N LEU A 216 5.96 13.58 1.28
CA LEU A 216 7.21 14.09 1.83
C LEU A 216 8.19 12.96 2.25
N PRO A 217 9.50 13.19 2.10
CA PRO A 217 10.16 14.43 1.63
C PRO A 217 10.34 14.47 0.10
N GLU A 218 9.94 13.42 -0.63
CA GLU A 218 10.22 13.25 -2.05
C GLU A 218 9.54 14.32 -2.92
N GLN A 219 8.35 14.78 -2.52
CA GLN A 219 7.58 15.77 -3.24
C GLN A 219 6.94 16.75 -2.26
N ASN A 220 7.42 17.98 -2.25
CA ASN A 220 6.83 19.08 -1.48
C ASN A 220 5.76 19.78 -2.31
N ILE A 221 4.50 19.38 -2.11
CA ILE A 221 3.34 19.90 -2.83
C ILE A 221 2.30 20.36 -1.79
N THR A 222 1.60 21.46 -2.07
CA THR A 222 0.46 21.92 -1.26
C THR A 222 -0.80 21.90 -2.12
N PHE A 223 -1.85 21.26 -1.61
CA PHE A 223 -3.12 21.08 -2.30
C PHE A 223 -4.21 22.02 -1.79
N SER A 224 -5.13 22.38 -2.68
CA SER A 224 -6.25 23.27 -2.36
C SER A 224 -7.37 22.57 -1.59
N ALA A 225 -7.55 22.97 -0.33
CA ALA A 225 -8.72 22.61 0.46
C ALA A 225 -9.99 23.31 -0.04
N ASP A 226 -9.87 24.44 -0.73
CA ASP A 226 -11.00 25.18 -1.28
C ASP A 226 -11.63 24.42 -2.44
N HIS A 227 -10.80 23.96 -3.39
CA HIS A 227 -11.29 23.14 -4.49
C HIS A 227 -11.94 21.85 -3.99
N MET A 228 -11.33 21.16 -3.02
CA MET A 228 -11.93 19.95 -2.45
C MET A 228 -13.29 20.25 -1.81
N SER A 229 -13.45 21.38 -1.12
CA SER A 229 -14.69 21.71 -0.40
C SER A 229 -15.76 22.38 -1.27
N MET A 230 -15.40 23.00 -2.40
CA MET A 230 -16.33 23.69 -3.31
C MET A 230 -16.61 22.94 -4.63
N ARG A 231 -15.71 22.08 -5.09
CA ARG A 231 -15.74 21.38 -6.39
C ARG A 231 -15.80 19.86 -6.26
N ASN A 232 -16.35 19.38 -5.15
CA ASN A 232 -16.71 17.97 -5.00
C ASN A 232 -18.14 17.70 -5.54
N SER A 233 -18.50 16.42 -5.61
CA SER A 233 -19.79 15.97 -6.13
C SER A 233 -20.90 15.92 -5.08
N PHE A 234 -20.64 16.32 -3.84
CA PHE A 234 -21.65 16.37 -2.79
C PHE A 234 -22.38 17.73 -2.81
N SER A 235 -23.66 17.71 -2.45
CA SER A 235 -24.50 18.91 -2.38
C SER A 235 -24.39 19.60 -1.02
N SER A 236 -23.15 19.88 -0.58
CA SER A 236 -22.87 20.48 0.74
C SER A 236 -22.15 21.82 0.59
N ASP A 237 -22.59 22.82 1.35
CA ASP A 237 -21.89 24.09 1.52
C ASP A 237 -20.70 23.92 2.49
N GLN A 238 -19.63 24.69 2.29
CA GLN A 238 -18.42 24.67 3.13
C GLN A 238 -18.71 24.88 4.63
N ALA A 239 -19.79 25.58 5.00
CA ALA A 239 -20.18 25.81 6.39
C ALA A 239 -20.84 24.58 7.05
N GLN A 240 -21.30 23.60 6.27
CA GLN A 240 -22.04 22.44 6.79
C GLN A 240 -21.15 21.34 7.36
N GLY A 241 -19.83 21.41 7.14
CA GLY A 241 -18.92 20.33 7.51
C GLY A 241 -18.80 19.27 6.40
N GLY A 242 -18.04 18.22 6.69
CA GLY A 242 -17.89 17.07 5.81
C GLY A 242 -17.32 15.87 6.56
N GLU A 243 -17.39 14.71 5.92
CA GLU A 243 -16.89 13.44 6.46
C GLU A 243 -15.63 12.99 5.70
N TYR A 244 -14.81 12.14 6.32
CA TYR A 244 -13.64 11.54 5.67
C TYR A 244 -13.99 10.80 4.37
N THR A 245 -15.21 10.26 4.26
CA THR A 245 -15.72 9.57 3.06
C THR A 245 -15.86 10.51 1.87
N MET A 246 -16.15 11.80 2.11
CA MET A 246 -16.24 12.82 1.07
C MET A 246 -14.86 13.12 0.47
N GLY A 247 -13.85 13.31 1.32
CA GLY A 247 -12.46 13.49 0.91
C GLY A 247 -11.95 12.28 0.12
N MET A 248 -12.23 11.07 0.62
CA MET A 248 -11.91 9.83 -0.06
C MET A 248 -12.55 9.76 -1.46
N ALA A 249 -13.86 10.01 -1.59
CA ALA A 249 -14.56 9.96 -2.87
C ALA A 249 -14.08 11.02 -3.89
N TYR A 250 -13.80 12.23 -3.43
CA TYR A 250 -13.26 13.30 -4.25
C TYR A 250 -11.90 12.91 -4.86
N LEU A 251 -11.00 12.36 -4.04
CA LEU A 251 -9.65 11.95 -4.45
C LEU A 251 -9.68 10.73 -5.38
N THR A 252 -10.47 9.70 -5.05
CA THR A 252 -10.52 8.45 -5.85
C THR A 252 -11.36 8.56 -7.11
N SER A 253 -12.14 9.64 -7.26
CA SER A 253 -12.86 9.96 -8.49
C SER A 253 -12.08 10.91 -9.42
N TRP A 254 -10.84 11.28 -9.05
CA TRP A 254 -9.99 12.25 -9.77
C TRP A 254 -10.70 13.58 -10.03
N GLN A 255 -11.50 14.05 -9.07
CA GLN A 255 -12.02 15.41 -9.07
C GLN A 255 -10.92 16.42 -8.70
N GLY A 256 -9.92 15.96 -7.95
CA GLY A 256 -8.65 16.62 -7.67
C GLY A 256 -7.64 15.62 -7.10
N PRO A 257 -6.70 16.03 -6.24
CA PRO A 257 -6.55 17.39 -5.70
C PRO A 257 -5.93 18.33 -6.73
N VAL A 258 -6.23 19.62 -6.63
CA VAL A 258 -5.57 20.69 -7.41
C VAL A 258 -4.57 21.42 -6.52
N LEU A 259 -3.69 22.22 -7.09
CA LEU A 259 -2.69 22.96 -6.32
C LEU A 259 -3.32 24.16 -5.60
N GLU A 260 -2.84 24.48 -4.40
CA GLU A 260 -3.27 25.67 -3.65
C GLU A 260 -2.98 26.98 -4.42
N GLU A 261 -1.94 27.02 -5.25
CA GLU A 261 -1.66 28.18 -6.10
C GLU A 261 -2.67 28.38 -7.24
N GLU A 262 -3.41 27.33 -7.62
CA GLU A 262 -4.45 27.39 -8.66
C GLU A 262 -5.84 27.72 -8.09
N ASP A 263 -6.08 27.39 -6.82
CA ASP A 263 -7.34 27.63 -6.11
C ASP A 263 -7.05 28.00 -4.64
N PRO A 264 -6.66 29.26 -4.36
CA PRO A 264 -6.22 29.69 -3.03
C PRO A 264 -7.34 29.68 -1.98
N TYR A 265 -7.04 29.18 -0.79
CA TYR A 265 -8.05 28.99 0.23
C TYR A 265 -8.65 30.29 0.79
N GLY A 266 -9.98 30.33 0.90
CA GLY A 266 -10.71 31.33 1.67
C GLY A 266 -10.89 32.68 0.97
N ASP A 267 -10.60 32.78 -0.33
CA ASP A 267 -10.89 33.98 -1.13
C ASP A 267 -12.36 34.03 -1.61
N GLY A 268 -13.10 32.92 -1.44
CA GLY A 268 -14.50 32.77 -1.81
C GLY A 268 -14.72 32.44 -3.29
N VAL A 269 -13.68 32.07 -4.03
CA VAL A 269 -13.72 31.81 -5.47
C VAL A 269 -12.94 30.54 -5.82
N SER A 270 -13.66 29.49 -6.21
CA SER A 270 -13.02 28.31 -6.82
C SER A 270 -13.16 28.32 -8.35
N PRO A 271 -12.08 28.29 -9.14
CA PRO A 271 -12.16 28.25 -10.60
C PRO A 271 -12.80 26.97 -11.16
N ASN A 272 -13.48 27.08 -12.31
CA ASN A 272 -14.04 25.91 -12.99
C ASN A 272 -12.98 25.21 -13.86
N GLY A 273 -13.02 23.87 -13.89
CA GLY A 273 -12.31 23.08 -14.89
C GLY A 273 -10.83 22.84 -14.61
N LEU A 274 -10.34 23.18 -13.41
CA LEU A 274 -9.03 22.79 -12.90
C LEU A 274 -8.84 21.27 -12.98
N LYS A 275 -7.59 20.84 -13.08
CA LYS A 275 -7.22 19.43 -13.29
C LYS A 275 -6.49 18.91 -12.06
N PRO A 276 -6.70 17.62 -11.71
CA PRO A 276 -5.92 17.00 -10.65
C PRO A 276 -4.43 17.15 -10.90
N ALA A 277 -3.66 17.44 -9.85
CA ALA A 277 -2.20 17.43 -9.84
C ALA A 277 -1.64 16.03 -9.56
N LYS A 278 -2.44 15.16 -8.95
CA LYS A 278 -2.12 13.77 -8.61
C LYS A 278 -3.34 12.86 -8.79
N HIS A 279 -3.07 11.57 -8.99
CA HIS A 279 -4.10 10.54 -8.99
C HIS A 279 -3.89 9.64 -7.77
N VAL A 280 -4.86 9.64 -6.85
CA VAL A 280 -4.85 8.74 -5.69
C VAL A 280 -5.35 7.37 -6.13
N GLN A 281 -4.57 6.33 -5.82
CA GLN A 281 -4.84 4.94 -6.21
C GLN A 281 -5.07 4.00 -5.04
N GLU A 282 -4.63 4.38 -3.85
CA GLU A 282 -4.87 3.61 -2.65
C GLU A 282 -5.07 4.51 -1.43
N ILE A 283 -6.15 4.24 -0.70
CA ILE A 283 -6.42 4.82 0.62
C ILE A 283 -6.83 3.67 1.52
N GLN A 284 -6.09 3.47 2.61
CA GLN A 284 -6.36 2.42 3.60
C GLN A 284 -7.13 3.01 4.78
N ILE A 285 -8.22 2.36 5.18
CA ILE A 285 -8.93 2.63 6.43
C ILE A 285 -8.37 1.68 7.49
N LEU A 286 -7.81 2.25 8.53
CA LEU A 286 -7.19 1.50 9.63
C LEU A 286 -8.26 0.96 10.58
N GLU A 287 -7.93 -0.12 11.29
CA GLU A 287 -8.83 -0.72 12.26
C GLU A 287 -9.14 0.25 13.41
N ASN A 288 -10.41 0.28 13.81
CA ASN A 288 -10.93 1.14 14.86
C ASN A 288 -10.10 1.01 16.15
N LYS A 289 -9.50 2.11 16.61
CA LYS A 289 -8.70 2.23 17.84
C LYS A 289 -7.44 1.35 17.87
N ASN A 290 -6.98 0.82 16.73
CA ASN A 290 -5.77 0.01 16.70
C ASN A 290 -4.52 0.92 16.74
N LEU A 291 -4.01 1.17 17.95
CA LEU A 291 -2.88 2.09 18.19
C LEU A 291 -1.62 1.68 17.42
N GLU A 292 -1.27 0.40 17.43
CA GLU A 292 -0.08 -0.11 16.75
C GLU A 292 -0.18 0.06 15.23
N GLU A 293 -1.37 -0.19 14.66
CA GLU A 293 -1.62 0.02 13.23
C GLU A 293 -1.54 1.50 12.83
N ILE A 294 -2.07 2.40 13.67
CA ILE A 294 -1.98 3.85 13.45
C ILE A 294 -0.52 4.30 13.49
N LYS A 295 0.25 3.87 14.50
CA LYS A 295 1.68 4.19 14.61
C LYS A 295 2.47 3.63 13.43
N GLU A 296 2.20 2.39 13.01
CA GLU A 296 2.82 1.78 11.84
C GLU A 296 2.53 2.60 10.57
N ALA A 297 1.29 3.05 10.38
CA ALA A 297 0.93 3.89 9.25
C ALA A 297 1.66 5.24 9.27
N VAL A 298 1.71 5.91 10.43
CA VAL A 298 2.49 7.15 10.60
C VAL A 298 3.97 6.94 10.27
N TYR A 299 4.56 5.88 10.81
CA TYR A 299 5.95 5.53 10.62
C TYR A 299 6.30 5.27 9.14
N LYS A 300 5.53 4.39 8.50
CA LYS A 300 5.83 3.88 7.15
C LYS A 300 5.29 4.75 6.03
N HIS A 301 4.12 5.35 6.19
CA HIS A 301 3.38 5.97 5.08
C HIS A 301 3.30 7.49 5.20
N GLY A 302 3.42 8.04 6.40
CA GLY A 302 3.24 9.47 6.65
C GLY A 302 1.99 9.71 7.48
N ALA A 303 1.60 10.96 7.65
CA ALA A 303 0.59 11.34 8.60
C ALA A 303 -0.79 10.71 8.32
N VAL A 304 -1.56 10.44 9.38
CA VAL A 304 -2.84 9.71 9.32
C VAL A 304 -3.99 10.67 9.65
N GLN A 305 -4.96 10.80 8.75
CA GLN A 305 -6.19 11.56 9.04
C GLN A 305 -6.98 10.87 10.13
N THR A 306 -7.57 11.64 11.05
CA THR A 306 -8.48 11.11 12.07
C THR A 306 -9.53 12.11 12.52
N SER A 307 -10.64 11.61 13.05
CA SER A 307 -11.74 12.42 13.58
C SER A 307 -11.77 12.40 15.10
N LEU A 308 -12.16 13.53 15.71
CA LEU A 308 -12.47 13.60 17.13
C LEU A 308 -13.60 14.58 17.44
N TYR A 309 -14.06 14.53 18.68
CA TYR A 309 -14.87 15.62 19.24
C TYR A 309 -13.92 16.63 19.86
N PHE A 310 -13.94 17.88 19.38
CA PHE A 310 -13.14 18.98 19.90
C PHE A 310 -14.05 20.08 20.47
N ALA A 311 -13.88 20.40 21.75
CA ALA A 311 -14.58 21.49 22.43
C ALA A 311 -13.61 22.41 23.20
N PRO A 312 -13.09 23.50 22.58
CA PRO A 312 -12.05 24.33 23.18
C PRO A 312 -12.56 25.21 24.34
N LYS A 313 -13.87 25.52 24.35
CA LYS A 313 -14.47 26.50 25.27
C LYS A 313 -14.61 25.99 26.71
N TYR A 314 -14.39 24.70 26.93
CA TYR A 314 -14.51 24.06 28.22
C TYR A 314 -13.10 23.59 28.61
N GLY A 315 -12.36 24.39 29.38
CA GLY A 315 -10.99 24.08 29.84
C GLY A 315 -10.83 22.78 30.64
N PHE A 316 -11.88 21.96 30.71
CA PHE A 316 -11.93 20.61 31.24
C PHE A 316 -11.20 19.57 30.36
N TYR A 317 -11.22 19.75 29.03
CA TYR A 317 -10.66 18.76 28.09
C TYR A 317 -9.33 19.21 27.47
N TYR A 318 -9.10 20.52 27.37
CA TYR A 318 -7.90 21.09 26.76
C TYR A 318 -7.04 21.83 27.77
N ASN A 319 -5.83 21.35 28.00
CA ASN A 319 -4.81 22.05 28.75
C ASN A 319 -3.99 22.94 27.82
N LYS A 320 -4.25 24.25 27.87
CA LYS A 320 -3.53 25.25 27.05
C LYS A 320 -2.03 25.29 27.31
N LYS A 321 -1.58 25.04 28.55
CA LYS A 321 -0.16 25.16 28.91
C LYS A 321 0.70 24.12 28.17
N ASN A 322 0.16 22.92 28.02
CA ASN A 322 0.86 21.79 27.42
C ASN A 322 0.29 21.42 26.04
N ALA A 323 -0.64 22.21 25.51
CA ALA A 323 -1.45 21.89 24.33
C ALA A 323 -1.94 20.43 24.34
N ALA A 324 -2.55 19.97 25.44
CA ALA A 324 -2.92 18.57 25.63
C ALA A 324 -4.44 18.42 25.69
N TYR A 325 -4.98 17.52 24.88
CA TYR A 325 -6.41 17.27 24.76
C TYR A 325 -6.77 15.84 25.16
N TYR A 326 -7.81 15.70 25.98
CA TYR A 326 -8.39 14.40 26.32
C TYR A 326 -9.89 14.55 26.54
N TYR A 327 -10.67 13.87 25.69
CA TYR A 327 -12.10 13.77 25.82
C TYR A 327 -12.55 12.32 26.05
N ASN A 328 -13.27 12.10 27.15
CA ASN A 328 -13.74 10.78 27.59
C ASN A 328 -15.28 10.68 27.68
N GLY A 329 -15.99 11.56 26.97
CA GLY A 329 -17.45 11.60 26.96
C GLY A 329 -18.08 10.82 25.81
N THR A 330 -19.32 11.17 25.45
CA THR A 330 -20.14 10.47 24.45
C THR A 330 -20.60 11.36 23.28
N MET A 331 -20.10 12.59 23.21
CA MET A 331 -20.45 13.50 22.13
C MET A 331 -19.92 12.98 20.79
N PRO A 332 -20.70 13.12 19.71
CA PRO A 332 -20.27 12.72 18.37
C PRO A 332 -19.10 13.58 17.91
N VAL A 333 -18.29 13.03 17.00
CA VAL A 333 -17.20 13.75 16.33
C VAL A 333 -17.70 15.04 15.67
N ASN A 334 -16.88 16.08 15.71
CA ASN A 334 -17.17 17.37 15.08
C ASN A 334 -15.94 18.03 14.44
N HIS A 335 -14.78 17.37 14.47
CA HIS A 335 -13.54 17.91 13.97
C HIS A 335 -12.62 16.82 13.43
N ASP A 336 -11.85 17.14 12.40
CA ASP A 336 -10.86 16.27 11.77
C ASP A 336 -9.47 16.89 11.94
N VAL A 337 -8.48 16.06 12.26
CA VAL A 337 -7.07 16.43 12.45
C VAL A 337 -6.17 15.36 11.84
N VAL A 338 -4.86 15.56 11.91
CA VAL A 338 -3.88 14.60 11.39
C VAL A 338 -2.94 14.15 12.49
N ILE A 339 -2.77 12.84 12.67
CA ILE A 339 -1.76 12.25 13.54
C ILE A 339 -0.42 12.28 12.81
N VAL A 340 0.55 12.99 13.36
CA VAL A 340 1.89 13.19 12.79
C VAL A 340 3.00 12.52 13.59
N GLY A 341 2.65 11.92 14.72
CA GLY A 341 3.61 11.30 15.63
C GLY A 341 2.96 10.80 16.89
N TRP A 342 3.78 10.34 17.84
CA TRP A 342 3.34 9.85 19.13
C TRP A 342 4.46 9.92 20.17
N ASP A 343 4.07 9.86 21.44
CA ASP A 343 4.95 9.74 22.60
C ASP A 343 4.29 8.85 23.65
N ASP A 344 4.80 7.63 23.81
CA ASP A 344 4.28 6.63 24.76
C ASP A 344 4.52 7.01 26.23
N ALA A 345 5.43 7.94 26.50
CA ALA A 345 5.75 8.40 27.84
C ALA A 345 5.14 9.78 28.15
N TYR A 346 4.24 10.29 27.28
CA TYR A 346 3.62 11.59 27.50
C TYR A 346 2.75 11.57 28.75
N ALA A 347 3.17 12.29 29.79
CA ALA A 347 2.60 12.17 31.12
C ALA A 347 1.10 12.49 31.17
N ALA A 348 0.30 11.62 31.78
CA ALA A 348 -1.13 11.81 32.01
C ALA A 348 -1.44 13.12 32.76
N SER A 349 -0.53 13.53 33.65
CA SER A 349 -0.62 14.80 34.39
C SER A 349 -0.53 16.06 33.50
N ASN A 350 -0.12 15.91 32.23
CA ASN A 350 -0.08 17.04 31.29
C ASN A 350 -1.47 17.41 30.75
N PHE A 351 -2.47 16.53 30.84
CA PHE A 351 -3.83 16.79 30.40
C PHE A 351 -4.64 17.59 31.43
N ALA A 352 -5.70 18.28 30.99
CA ALA A 352 -6.54 19.06 31.90
C ALA A 352 -7.33 18.16 32.87
N THR A 353 -7.79 17.03 32.35
CA THR A 353 -8.23 15.87 33.11
C THR A 353 -7.24 14.76 32.81
N ALA A 354 -6.67 14.12 33.83
CA ALA A 354 -5.68 13.08 33.60
C ALA A 354 -6.36 11.80 33.06
N PRO A 355 -5.87 11.20 31.95
CA PRO A 355 -6.20 9.82 31.58
C PRO A 355 -5.63 8.82 32.59
N GLU A 356 -6.02 7.55 32.47
CA GLU A 356 -5.53 6.49 33.37
C GLU A 356 -4.06 6.18 33.15
N HIS A 357 -3.57 6.29 31.91
CA HIS A 357 -2.21 5.95 31.50
C HIS A 357 -1.53 7.12 30.79
N ASP A 358 -0.19 7.12 30.85
CA ASP A 358 0.64 7.97 30.01
C ASP A 358 0.50 7.55 28.54
N GLY A 359 0.78 8.48 27.63
CA GLY A 359 0.79 8.22 26.20
C GLY A 359 -0.13 9.14 25.41
N ALA A 360 0.38 9.65 24.30
CA ALA A 360 -0.37 10.57 23.44
C ALA A 360 0.06 10.49 21.98
N PHE A 361 -0.90 10.69 21.08
CA PHE A 361 -0.61 11.08 19.71
C PHE A 361 -0.19 12.56 19.65
N ILE A 362 0.70 12.87 18.72
CA ILE A 362 1.01 14.23 18.30
C ILE A 362 0.13 14.52 17.09
N CYS A 363 -0.75 15.50 17.20
CA CYS A 363 -1.72 15.86 16.17
C CYS A 363 -1.44 17.26 15.63
N GLN A 364 -1.58 17.41 14.31
CA GLN A 364 -1.59 18.69 13.60
C GLN A 364 -3.04 19.13 13.39
N ASN A 365 -3.32 20.39 13.72
CA ASN A 365 -4.61 21.01 13.53
C ASN A 365 -4.63 21.92 12.28
N SER A 366 -5.81 22.43 11.94
CA SER A 366 -6.05 23.35 10.82
C SER A 366 -6.54 24.72 11.30
N TRP A 367 -6.03 25.23 12.42
CA TRP A 367 -6.41 26.53 13.03
C TRP A 367 -5.23 27.50 13.16
N GLY A 368 -4.27 27.41 12.24
CA GLY A 368 -3.08 28.26 12.26
C GLY A 368 -2.05 27.85 13.30
N ASP A 369 -0.91 28.54 13.26
CA ASP A 369 0.25 28.29 14.12
C ASP A 369 0.08 28.85 15.55
N GLU A 370 -0.81 29.83 15.74
CA GLU A 370 -1.17 30.34 17.06
C GLU A 370 -1.89 29.30 17.94
N PHE A 371 -2.44 28.24 17.35
CA PHE A 371 -3.06 27.16 18.11
C PHE A 371 -2.01 26.24 18.73
N GLY A 372 -2.16 25.97 20.03
CA GLY A 372 -1.34 24.96 20.72
C GLY A 372 0.16 25.26 20.67
N MET A 373 0.93 24.32 20.15
CA MET A 373 2.39 24.39 20.02
C MET A 373 2.79 24.62 18.56
N GLY A 374 2.41 25.76 17.98
CA GLY A 374 2.73 26.04 16.57
C GLY A 374 1.81 25.29 15.59
N GLY A 375 0.53 25.13 15.92
CA GLY A 375 -0.45 24.36 15.15
C GLY A 375 -0.60 22.89 15.59
N TYR A 376 0.21 22.44 16.54
CA TYR A 376 0.23 21.05 17.03
C TYR A 376 -0.28 20.93 18.47
N PHE A 377 -0.75 19.74 18.82
CA PHE A 377 -1.25 19.43 20.16
C PHE A 377 -1.18 17.92 20.42
N TYR A 378 -1.13 17.54 21.70
CA TYR A 378 -1.19 16.14 22.13
C TYR A 378 -2.64 15.69 22.30
N VAL A 379 -2.95 14.47 21.88
CA VAL A 379 -4.24 13.81 22.15
C VAL A 379 -3.96 12.51 22.89
N SER A 380 -4.56 12.31 24.07
CA SER A 380 -4.39 11.06 24.81
C SER A 380 -4.84 9.86 23.96
N TYR A 381 -4.12 8.75 24.05
CA TYR A 381 -4.56 7.49 23.45
C TYR A 381 -5.94 7.02 23.95
N GLU A 382 -6.33 7.46 25.15
CA GLU A 382 -7.61 7.11 25.77
C GLU A 382 -8.77 8.00 25.32
N ASP A 383 -8.53 9.04 24.49
CA ASP A 383 -9.61 9.84 23.94
C ASP A 383 -10.64 8.93 23.23
N CYS A 384 -11.93 9.14 23.49
CA CYS A 384 -12.96 8.20 23.06
C CYS A 384 -13.19 8.19 21.54
N ASN A 385 -12.70 9.20 20.80
CA ASN A 385 -12.89 9.31 19.34
C ASN A 385 -11.60 9.13 18.53
N ILE A 386 -10.45 9.61 19.01
CA ILE A 386 -9.17 9.54 18.25
C ILE A 386 -8.86 8.12 17.78
N GLY A 387 -8.50 7.93 16.51
CA GLY A 387 -8.20 6.58 16.01
C GLY A 387 -9.42 5.72 15.65
N ALA A 388 -10.66 6.21 15.82
CA ALA A 388 -11.85 5.43 15.45
C ALA A 388 -12.09 5.38 13.93
N HIS A 389 -11.77 6.48 13.25
CA HIS A 389 -11.80 6.61 11.81
C HIS A 389 -10.45 7.14 11.37
N CYS A 390 -9.59 6.26 10.84
CA CYS A 390 -8.24 6.61 10.43
C CYS A 390 -7.99 6.25 8.97
N LEU A 391 -7.47 7.21 8.21
CA LEU A 391 -7.16 7.04 6.79
C LEU A 391 -5.66 7.27 6.56
N SER A 392 -5.04 6.33 5.85
CA SER A 392 -3.67 6.41 5.37
C SER A 392 -3.66 6.45 3.84
N TYR A 393 -2.93 7.38 3.25
CA TYR A 393 -2.82 7.58 1.80
C TYR A 393 -1.55 6.90 1.30
N THR A 394 -1.67 5.68 0.79
CA THR A 394 -0.52 4.78 0.58
C THR A 394 -0.05 4.69 -0.86
N ASN A 395 -0.88 5.06 -1.85
CA ASN A 395 -0.49 5.10 -3.26
C ASN A 395 -1.02 6.36 -3.95
N ILE A 396 -0.10 7.27 -4.26
CA ILE A 396 -0.36 8.55 -4.92
C ILE A 396 0.54 8.62 -6.15
N GLU A 397 -0.07 8.55 -7.33
CA GLU A 397 0.66 8.49 -8.60
C GLU A 397 0.61 9.83 -9.35
N SER A 398 1.53 9.96 -10.32
CA SER A 398 1.44 11.03 -11.32
C SER A 398 0.16 10.91 -12.17
N VAL A 399 -0.29 12.03 -12.73
CA VAL A 399 -1.47 12.08 -13.61
C VAL A 399 -1.27 11.38 -14.97
N HIS A 400 -0.05 10.96 -15.28
CA HIS A 400 0.29 10.25 -16.52
C HIS A 400 0.14 8.72 -16.41
N ASN A 401 -0.34 8.24 -15.27
CA ASN A 401 -0.53 6.81 -15.02
C ASN A 401 -1.61 6.15 -15.89
N PHE A 402 -2.65 6.91 -16.26
CA PHE A 402 -3.76 6.51 -17.13
C PHE A 402 -4.31 7.74 -17.84
N ASP A 403 -4.87 7.55 -19.04
CA ASP A 403 -5.48 8.65 -19.80
C ASP A 403 -6.95 8.87 -19.43
N ARG A 404 -7.58 7.88 -18.78
CA ARG A 404 -9.02 7.90 -18.53
C ARG A 404 -9.44 7.06 -17.33
N ILE A 405 -10.43 7.59 -16.62
CA ILE A 405 -11.25 6.88 -15.64
C ILE A 405 -12.69 6.77 -16.16
N TYR A 406 -13.27 5.58 -16.05
CA TYR A 406 -14.68 5.29 -16.28
C TYR A 406 -15.33 4.96 -14.95
N GLN A 407 -16.37 5.73 -14.59
CA GLN A 407 -17.00 5.66 -13.28
C GLN A 407 -18.44 6.19 -13.35
N SER A 408 -19.24 5.82 -12.36
CA SER A 408 -20.62 6.28 -12.15
C SER A 408 -20.91 6.43 -10.65
N ASP A 409 -19.86 6.68 -9.85
CA ASP A 409 -19.90 6.67 -8.38
C ASP A 409 -19.04 7.83 -7.83
N LEU A 410 -19.39 9.06 -8.21
CA LEU A 410 -18.60 10.27 -7.88
C LEU A 410 -18.62 10.61 -6.38
N CYS A 411 -19.64 10.16 -5.65
CA CYS A 411 -19.74 10.25 -4.19
C CYS A 411 -19.21 8.99 -3.49
N GLY A 412 -18.74 8.00 -4.26
CA GLY A 412 -18.03 6.82 -3.74
C GLY A 412 -18.85 5.96 -2.77
N TRP A 413 -18.18 5.48 -1.73
CA TRP A 413 -18.73 4.51 -0.78
C TRP A 413 -19.75 5.15 0.19
N GLY A 414 -21.01 5.25 -0.25
CA GLY A 414 -22.13 5.71 0.58
C GLY A 414 -22.87 4.60 1.33
N GLY A 415 -22.78 3.35 0.85
CA GLY A 415 -23.47 2.20 1.43
C GLY A 415 -22.89 0.85 1.06
N GLN A 416 -23.52 -0.21 1.55
CA GLN A 416 -23.12 -1.59 1.30
C GLN A 416 -24.29 -2.43 0.79
N LEU A 417 -23.99 -3.30 -0.18
CA LEU A 417 -24.94 -4.21 -0.81
C LEU A 417 -24.42 -5.67 -0.78
N GLY A 418 -25.34 -6.62 -0.69
CA GLY A 418 -25.01 -8.03 -0.83
C GLY A 418 -26.18 -8.97 -0.62
N TYR A 419 -25.86 -10.26 -0.51
CA TYR A 419 -26.83 -11.35 -0.50
C TYR A 419 -26.84 -12.11 0.84
N ASN A 420 -26.54 -11.41 1.94
CA ASN A 420 -26.36 -12.02 3.27
C ASN A 420 -25.29 -13.13 3.26
N LYS A 421 -24.19 -12.83 2.57
CA LYS A 421 -23.00 -13.69 2.46
C LYS A 421 -21.80 -12.82 2.14
N ASP A 422 -20.63 -13.34 2.46
CA ASP A 422 -19.31 -12.69 2.33
C ASP A 422 -18.89 -12.37 0.90
N SER A 423 -19.58 -12.92 -0.10
CA SER A 423 -19.12 -12.90 -1.49
C SER A 423 -20.23 -12.57 -2.47
N LEU A 424 -19.91 -11.83 -3.54
CA LEU A 424 -20.80 -11.61 -4.67
C LEU A 424 -20.03 -11.21 -5.93
N TYR A 425 -20.75 -11.14 -7.04
CA TYR A 425 -20.27 -10.57 -8.28
C TYR A 425 -20.97 -9.24 -8.54
N ALA A 426 -20.22 -8.26 -9.02
CA ALA A 426 -20.70 -6.97 -9.47
C ALA A 426 -20.07 -6.61 -10.83
N ALA A 427 -20.72 -5.75 -11.60
CA ALA A 427 -20.20 -5.32 -12.88
C ALA A 427 -20.70 -3.93 -13.24
N ASN A 428 -19.83 -3.12 -13.85
CA ASN A 428 -20.21 -1.87 -14.50
C ASN A 428 -19.92 -1.98 -16.00
N VAL A 429 -20.85 -1.46 -16.80
CA VAL A 429 -20.72 -1.37 -18.25
C VAL A 429 -20.46 0.08 -18.65
N PHE A 430 -19.46 0.29 -19.48
CA PHE A 430 -19.01 1.60 -19.93
C PHE A 430 -18.99 1.66 -21.46
N VAL A 431 -19.04 2.88 -21.99
CA VAL A 431 -18.86 3.16 -23.41
C VAL A 431 -17.47 3.74 -23.63
N ALA A 432 -16.61 3.00 -24.33
CA ALA A 432 -15.26 3.43 -24.64
C ALA A 432 -15.28 4.71 -25.49
N LYS A 433 -14.61 5.78 -25.04
CA LYS A 433 -14.54 7.07 -25.73
C LYS A 433 -13.58 7.04 -26.90
N GLU A 434 -12.55 6.20 -26.81
CA GLU A 434 -11.49 6.05 -27.80
C GLU A 434 -11.13 4.58 -27.98
N LYS A 435 -10.19 4.30 -28.90
CA LYS A 435 -9.55 3.00 -28.97
C LYS A 435 -8.45 2.97 -27.91
N GLU A 436 -8.67 2.20 -26.87
CA GLU A 436 -7.88 2.22 -25.65
C GLU A 436 -7.69 0.80 -25.11
N ASP A 437 -6.69 0.66 -24.25
CA ASP A 437 -6.43 -0.54 -23.47
C ASP A 437 -6.86 -0.29 -22.03
N VAL A 438 -7.80 -1.09 -21.53
CA VAL A 438 -8.20 -1.08 -20.13
C VAL A 438 -7.12 -1.83 -19.34
N GLU A 439 -6.52 -1.16 -18.36
CA GLU A 439 -5.31 -1.60 -17.67
C GLU A 439 -5.48 -1.74 -16.16
N ALA A 440 -6.56 -1.20 -15.57
CA ALA A 440 -6.83 -1.38 -14.15
C ALA A 440 -8.33 -1.25 -13.82
N ALA A 441 -8.70 -1.70 -12.64
CA ALA A 441 -10.02 -1.46 -12.06
C ALA A 441 -9.90 -1.00 -10.60
N GLY A 442 -10.78 -0.09 -10.19
CA GLY A 442 -10.80 0.47 -8.86
C GLY A 442 -12.07 0.09 -8.10
N PHE A 443 -11.94 -0.31 -6.83
CA PHE A 443 -13.08 -0.66 -5.98
C PHE A 443 -12.76 -0.42 -4.50
N TYR A 444 -13.79 -0.45 -3.67
CA TYR A 444 -13.65 -0.37 -2.21
C TYR A 444 -13.70 -1.75 -1.57
N ALA A 445 -12.72 -2.08 -0.73
CA ALA A 445 -12.79 -3.18 0.20
C ALA A 445 -13.51 -2.73 1.47
N THR A 446 -14.61 -3.39 1.82
CA THR A 446 -15.47 -2.97 2.93
C THR A 446 -15.05 -3.56 4.29
N GLY A 447 -13.98 -4.34 4.30
CA GLY A 447 -13.40 -5.00 5.48
C GLY A 447 -12.02 -5.58 5.18
N THR A 448 -11.39 -6.15 6.20
CA THR A 448 -10.04 -6.74 6.11
C THR A 448 -10.02 -8.05 5.32
N ASP A 449 -8.83 -8.43 4.86
CA ASP A 449 -8.57 -9.66 4.09
C ASP A 449 -9.54 -9.89 2.93
N THR A 450 -9.93 -8.80 2.25
CA THR A 450 -10.85 -8.84 1.12
C THR A 450 -10.14 -9.41 -0.10
N SER A 451 -10.61 -10.55 -0.60
CA SER A 451 -10.14 -11.15 -1.85
C SER A 451 -10.98 -10.70 -3.04
N TYR A 452 -10.33 -10.58 -4.19
CA TYR A 452 -10.95 -10.12 -5.42
C TYR A 452 -10.52 -10.97 -6.63
N GLU A 453 -11.41 -11.07 -7.61
CA GLU A 453 -11.08 -11.49 -8.98
C GLU A 453 -11.71 -10.48 -9.94
N LEU A 454 -10.91 -9.99 -10.90
CA LEU A 454 -11.30 -8.99 -11.87
C LEU A 454 -11.33 -9.59 -13.27
N TYR A 455 -12.37 -9.22 -14.02
CA TYR A 455 -12.55 -9.63 -15.40
C TYR A 455 -12.95 -8.46 -16.29
N VAL A 456 -12.55 -8.51 -17.56
CA VAL A 456 -12.99 -7.53 -18.57
C VAL A 456 -13.73 -8.25 -19.69
N VAL A 457 -14.90 -7.71 -20.05
CA VAL A 457 -15.69 -8.09 -21.22
C VAL A 457 -15.52 -7.00 -22.28
N PRO A 458 -14.68 -7.19 -23.32
CA PRO A 458 -14.37 -6.12 -24.27
C PRO A 458 -15.54 -5.74 -25.20
N GLU A 459 -16.50 -6.64 -25.37
CA GLU A 459 -17.69 -6.42 -26.21
C GLU A 459 -18.96 -6.86 -25.43
N PHE A 460 -19.56 -5.89 -24.73
CA PHE A 460 -20.84 -6.07 -24.06
C PHE A 460 -21.99 -5.79 -25.03
N THR A 461 -22.87 -6.77 -25.21
CA THR A 461 -24.06 -6.64 -26.08
C THR A 461 -25.34 -6.94 -25.33
N THR A 462 -25.29 -7.87 -24.38
CA THR A 462 -26.42 -8.22 -23.52
C THR A 462 -25.90 -8.58 -22.13
N ILE A 463 -26.79 -8.64 -21.14
CA ILE A 463 -26.44 -9.10 -19.78
C ILE A 463 -25.79 -10.50 -19.74
N ARG A 464 -26.00 -11.33 -20.78
CA ARG A 464 -25.34 -12.66 -20.89
C ARG A 464 -23.85 -12.53 -21.21
N SER A 465 -23.39 -11.41 -21.77
CA SER A 465 -21.97 -11.14 -22.07
C SER A 465 -21.10 -11.09 -20.81
N LEU A 466 -21.67 -10.74 -19.63
CA LEU A 466 -20.97 -10.72 -18.35
C LEU A 466 -20.37 -12.08 -17.94
N ARG A 467 -20.80 -13.17 -18.58
CA ARG A 467 -20.27 -14.53 -18.35
C ARG A 467 -19.04 -14.86 -19.19
N LYS A 468 -18.59 -13.96 -20.06
CA LYS A 468 -17.53 -14.19 -21.05
C LYS A 468 -16.30 -13.30 -20.85
N GLY A 469 -16.09 -12.78 -19.64
CA GLY A 469 -14.94 -11.92 -19.34
C GLY A 469 -13.62 -12.69 -19.31
N TYR A 470 -12.54 -12.02 -19.70
CA TYR A 470 -11.18 -12.51 -19.47
C TYR A 470 -10.78 -12.16 -18.04
N LYS A 471 -10.27 -13.12 -17.28
CA LYS A 471 -9.66 -12.82 -15.98
C LYS A 471 -8.41 -11.97 -16.22
N VAL A 472 -8.33 -10.83 -15.56
CA VAL A 472 -7.26 -9.84 -15.79
C VAL A 472 -6.42 -9.57 -14.54
N ALA A 473 -6.96 -9.87 -13.34
CA ALA A 473 -6.23 -9.81 -12.08
C ALA A 473 -6.97 -10.62 -11.01
N ASP A 474 -6.26 -11.03 -9.97
CA ASP A 474 -6.82 -11.49 -8.70
C ASP A 474 -5.82 -11.32 -7.56
N GLY A 475 -6.34 -11.26 -6.34
CA GLY A 475 -5.51 -11.09 -5.17
C GLY A 475 -6.33 -10.87 -3.92
N MET A 476 -5.69 -10.28 -2.92
CA MET A 476 -6.29 -9.94 -1.65
C MET A 476 -5.68 -8.65 -1.12
N VAL A 477 -6.52 -7.78 -0.57
CA VAL A 477 -6.12 -6.57 0.14
C VAL A 477 -6.36 -6.76 1.64
N LYS A 478 -5.42 -6.30 2.46
CA LYS A 478 -5.41 -6.60 3.90
C LYS A 478 -6.34 -5.72 4.72
N LYS A 479 -6.51 -4.46 4.31
CA LYS A 479 -7.29 -3.47 5.04
C LYS A 479 -8.55 -3.10 4.27
N ALA A 480 -9.51 -2.48 4.96
CA ALA A 480 -10.59 -1.79 4.29
C ALA A 480 -10.04 -0.54 3.60
N GLY A 481 -10.74 -0.01 2.60
CA GLY A 481 -10.31 1.17 1.87
C GLY A 481 -10.60 1.13 0.38
N TYR A 482 -9.94 1.99 -0.37
CA TYR A 482 -10.02 2.06 -1.83
C TYR A 482 -8.74 1.53 -2.47
N TYR A 483 -8.88 0.74 -3.53
CA TYR A 483 -7.76 0.13 -4.24
C TYR A 483 -7.96 0.18 -5.75
N THR A 484 -6.94 0.65 -6.47
CA THR A 484 -6.81 0.49 -7.93
C THR A 484 -5.88 -0.67 -8.24
N ILE A 485 -6.43 -1.74 -8.81
CA ILE A 485 -5.69 -2.94 -9.17
C ILE A 485 -5.32 -2.92 -10.65
N ARG A 486 -4.01 -2.86 -10.93
CA ARG A 486 -3.46 -3.05 -12.29
C ARG A 486 -3.67 -4.48 -12.77
N PHE A 487 -3.95 -4.62 -14.05
CA PHE A 487 -4.19 -5.92 -14.68
C PHE A 487 -2.87 -6.58 -15.09
N ASP A 488 -2.78 -7.90 -14.91
CA ASP A 488 -1.70 -8.73 -15.45
C ASP A 488 -1.67 -8.68 -16.98
N ARG A 489 -2.81 -8.37 -17.58
CA ARG A 489 -2.99 -8.21 -19.02
C ARG A 489 -4.01 -7.13 -19.34
N SER A 490 -3.57 -6.12 -20.08
CA SER A 490 -4.44 -5.09 -20.64
C SER A 490 -5.46 -5.67 -21.62
N VAL A 491 -6.68 -5.13 -21.65
CA VAL A 491 -7.75 -5.55 -22.57
C VAL A 491 -8.18 -4.42 -23.48
N ARG A 492 -8.02 -4.62 -24.79
CA ARG A 492 -8.36 -3.62 -25.80
C ARG A 492 -9.86 -3.50 -26.00
N VAL A 493 -10.35 -2.26 -26.01
CA VAL A 493 -11.75 -1.93 -26.30
C VAL A 493 -11.83 -1.03 -27.53
N ARG A 494 -12.98 -1.08 -28.21
CA ARG A 494 -13.22 -0.30 -29.43
C ARG A 494 -13.93 1.00 -29.08
N GLN A 495 -13.49 2.10 -29.68
CA GLN A 495 -14.20 3.37 -29.60
C GLN A 495 -15.70 3.21 -29.91
N GLY A 496 -16.55 3.79 -29.06
CA GLY A 496 -18.01 3.71 -29.12
C GLY A 496 -18.59 2.34 -28.70
N GLY A 497 -17.74 1.33 -28.50
CA GLY A 497 -18.14 0.01 -28.04
C GLY A 497 -18.47 0.01 -26.56
N HIS A 498 -19.44 -0.82 -26.18
CA HIS A 498 -19.70 -1.09 -24.77
C HIS A 498 -18.75 -2.19 -24.30
N PHE A 499 -18.12 -1.98 -23.16
CA PHE A 499 -17.32 -2.98 -22.46
C PHE A 499 -17.76 -3.06 -21.00
N ALA A 500 -17.43 -4.14 -20.31
CA ALA A 500 -17.75 -4.28 -18.89
C ALA A 500 -16.52 -4.66 -18.07
N VAL A 501 -16.43 -4.14 -16.86
CA VAL A 501 -15.55 -4.68 -15.82
C VAL A 501 -16.41 -5.45 -14.84
N VAL A 502 -15.96 -6.65 -14.47
CA VAL A 502 -16.64 -7.54 -13.54
C VAL A 502 -15.72 -7.80 -12.35
N LEU A 503 -16.24 -7.57 -11.15
CA LEU A 503 -15.60 -7.85 -9.88
C LEU A 503 -16.30 -9.02 -9.21
N LYS A 504 -15.55 -10.05 -8.83
CA LYS A 504 -15.96 -10.97 -7.77
C LYS A 504 -15.22 -10.54 -6.51
N ILE A 505 -15.97 -10.17 -5.47
CA ILE A 505 -15.41 -9.72 -4.19
C ILE A 505 -15.82 -10.70 -3.10
N THR A 506 -14.91 -11.01 -2.19
CA THR A 506 -15.18 -11.81 -0.98
C THR A 506 -14.50 -11.15 0.22
N THR A 507 -15.31 -10.65 1.15
CA THR A 507 -14.86 -10.02 2.40
C THR A 507 -15.30 -10.90 3.57
N PRO A 508 -14.37 -11.60 4.26
CA PRO A 508 -14.70 -12.51 5.35
C PRO A 508 -15.61 -11.87 6.40
N GLY A 509 -16.66 -12.59 6.79
CA GLY A 509 -17.62 -12.14 7.81
C GLY A 509 -18.62 -11.05 7.37
N ALA A 510 -18.47 -10.47 6.18
CA ALA A 510 -19.41 -9.46 5.68
C ALA A 510 -20.73 -10.09 5.23
N ASN A 511 -21.86 -9.44 5.51
CA ASN A 511 -23.15 -9.80 4.93
C ASN A 511 -23.41 -9.08 3.59
N ARG A 512 -22.72 -7.95 3.39
CA ARG A 512 -22.88 -7.00 2.28
C ARG A 512 -21.51 -6.49 1.84
N PRO A 513 -20.69 -7.30 1.16
CA PRO A 513 -19.29 -6.96 0.90
C PRO A 513 -19.09 -5.84 -0.13
N LEU A 514 -20.11 -5.47 -0.90
CA LEU A 514 -19.97 -4.53 -2.02
C LEU A 514 -20.28 -3.09 -1.60
N ALA A 515 -19.34 -2.18 -1.78
CA ALA A 515 -19.59 -0.75 -1.68
C ALA A 515 -20.47 -0.24 -2.85
N VAL A 516 -21.43 0.62 -2.53
CA VAL A 516 -22.33 1.24 -3.49
C VAL A 516 -22.52 2.72 -3.17
N GLU A 517 -22.78 3.50 -4.21
CA GLU A 517 -23.26 4.87 -4.11
C GLU A 517 -24.79 4.84 -4.20
N TYR A 518 -25.50 5.49 -3.28
CA TYR A 518 -26.95 5.58 -3.30
C TYR A 518 -27.45 6.87 -2.65
N ALA A 519 -28.61 7.35 -3.12
CA ALA A 519 -29.26 8.51 -2.54
C ALA A 519 -29.91 8.12 -1.21
N LYS A 520 -29.21 8.40 -0.10
CA LYS A 520 -29.79 8.26 1.23
C LYS A 520 -30.77 9.40 1.50
N GLU A 521 -31.96 9.07 1.98
CA GLU A 521 -32.97 10.07 2.34
C GLU A 521 -32.40 11.05 3.38
N GLY A 522 -32.45 12.36 3.07
CA GLY A 522 -31.90 13.42 3.92
C GLY A 522 -30.38 13.65 3.80
N ALA A 523 -29.65 12.89 2.97
CA ALA A 523 -28.23 13.12 2.73
C ALA A 523 -27.99 14.05 1.54
N ALA A 524 -26.92 14.86 1.61
CA ALA A 524 -26.46 15.74 0.55
C ALA A 524 -25.71 15.00 -0.58
N VAL A 525 -26.21 13.84 -1.00
CA VAL A 525 -25.57 12.97 -2.00
C VAL A 525 -26.43 12.95 -3.25
N PRO A 526 -26.11 13.76 -4.28
CA PRO A 526 -26.78 13.65 -5.56
C PRO A 526 -26.30 12.37 -6.26
N VAL A 527 -27.20 11.42 -6.47
CA VAL A 527 -26.89 10.18 -7.20
C VAL A 527 -27.57 10.22 -8.56
N ASP A 528 -26.78 10.19 -9.62
CA ASP A 528 -27.26 9.96 -10.97
C ASP A 528 -27.39 8.45 -11.18
N LEU A 529 -28.59 7.96 -11.51
CA LEU A 529 -28.84 6.54 -11.80
C LEU A 529 -28.99 6.29 -13.31
N THR A 530 -28.63 7.28 -14.13
CA THR A 530 -28.76 7.28 -15.59
C THR A 530 -27.42 7.28 -16.32
N ASP A 531 -26.33 7.59 -15.62
CA ASP A 531 -24.95 7.62 -16.11
C ASP A 531 -24.23 6.27 -15.98
N GLY A 532 -24.71 5.40 -15.07
CA GLY A 532 -24.25 4.04 -14.86
C GLY A 532 -25.05 2.97 -15.62
N LEU A 533 -24.41 1.82 -15.82
CA LEU A 533 -25.10 0.57 -16.12
C LEU A 533 -24.52 -0.56 -15.27
N SER A 534 -24.98 -0.58 -14.02
CA SER A 534 -24.48 -1.40 -12.92
C SER A 534 -25.27 -2.71 -12.78
N TYR A 535 -24.58 -3.81 -12.50
CA TYR A 535 -25.17 -5.14 -12.30
C TYR A 535 -24.59 -5.85 -11.08
N ILE A 536 -25.42 -6.68 -10.44
CA ILE A 536 -25.03 -7.54 -9.33
C ILE A 536 -25.50 -8.98 -9.55
N SER A 537 -24.77 -9.94 -8.99
CA SER A 537 -25.11 -11.36 -9.04
C SER A 537 -24.59 -12.12 -7.82
N PRO A 538 -25.37 -13.04 -7.24
CA PRO A 538 -24.88 -13.87 -6.15
C PRO A 538 -23.87 -14.93 -6.61
N ASN A 539 -23.82 -15.26 -7.91
CA ASN A 539 -23.09 -16.42 -8.44
C ASN A 539 -22.45 -16.21 -9.82
N GLY A 540 -22.47 -14.99 -10.36
CA GLY A 540 -21.93 -14.67 -11.69
C GLY A 540 -22.73 -15.22 -12.88
N LYS A 541 -23.85 -15.91 -12.63
CA LYS A 541 -24.69 -16.53 -13.69
C LYS A 541 -26.01 -15.79 -13.90
N ARG A 542 -26.64 -15.33 -12.82
CA ARG A 542 -27.92 -14.59 -12.84
C ARG A 542 -27.69 -13.17 -12.36
N TRP A 543 -27.86 -12.21 -13.26
CA TRP A 543 -27.53 -10.81 -13.04
C TRP A 543 -28.79 -9.97 -12.92
N GLN A 544 -28.74 -8.96 -12.06
CA GLN A 544 -29.80 -7.97 -11.85
C GLN A 544 -29.19 -6.58 -12.06
N ASN A 545 -29.93 -5.66 -12.68
CA ASN A 545 -29.47 -4.28 -12.81
C ASN A 545 -29.67 -3.57 -11.46
N ALA A 546 -28.58 -3.03 -10.91
CA ALA A 546 -28.54 -2.43 -9.57
C ALA A 546 -29.31 -1.09 -9.52
N GLU A 547 -29.17 -0.22 -10.52
CA GLU A 547 -29.90 1.06 -10.54
C GLU A 547 -31.42 0.87 -10.53
N LYS A 548 -31.94 -0.13 -11.27
CA LYS A 548 -33.37 -0.39 -11.36
C LYS A 548 -33.91 -1.05 -10.12
N THR A 549 -33.21 -2.05 -9.59
CA THR A 549 -33.70 -2.92 -8.52
C THR A 549 -33.32 -2.45 -7.12
N GLN A 550 -32.16 -1.81 -6.96
CA GLN A 550 -31.60 -1.39 -5.68
C GLN A 550 -31.45 0.14 -5.56
N LYS A 551 -31.64 0.89 -6.65
CA LYS A 551 -31.52 2.36 -6.69
C LYS A 551 -30.12 2.84 -6.27
N CYS A 552 -29.09 2.14 -6.73
CA CYS A 552 -27.70 2.46 -6.43
C CYS A 552 -26.77 2.19 -7.62
N ASN A 553 -25.62 2.88 -7.63
CA ASN A 553 -24.49 2.60 -8.50
C ASN A 553 -23.49 1.70 -7.78
N VAL A 554 -22.89 0.76 -8.51
CA VAL A 554 -21.81 -0.05 -7.97
C VAL A 554 -20.52 0.79 -7.98
N CYS A 555 -19.81 0.83 -6.85
CA CYS A 555 -18.51 1.49 -6.76
C CYS A 555 -17.40 0.63 -7.40
N LEU A 556 -17.39 0.59 -8.73
CA LEU A 556 -16.43 -0.14 -9.55
C LEU A 556 -16.02 0.73 -10.74
N LYS A 557 -14.75 1.14 -10.76
CA LYS A 557 -14.18 2.02 -11.78
C LYS A 557 -13.31 1.23 -12.75
N ALA A 558 -13.12 1.74 -13.97
CA ALA A 558 -12.17 1.19 -14.94
C ALA A 558 -11.20 2.27 -15.41
N TYR A 559 -9.92 1.89 -15.57
CA TYR A 559 -8.86 2.81 -15.99
C TYR A 559 -8.25 2.36 -17.31
N ALA A 560 -8.03 3.30 -18.21
CA ALA A 560 -7.58 3.00 -19.56
C ALA A 560 -6.46 3.94 -20.04
N LYS A 561 -5.67 3.43 -20.99
CA LYS A 561 -4.70 4.20 -21.78
C LYS A 561 -5.04 4.17 -23.26
N ASN A 562 -4.87 5.31 -23.91
CA ASN A 562 -5.04 5.42 -25.35
C ASN A 562 -3.99 4.57 -26.07
N VAL A 563 -4.44 3.85 -27.10
CA VAL A 563 -3.50 3.10 -27.95
C VAL A 563 -2.70 4.11 -28.77
N LYS A 564 -1.40 4.23 -28.49
CA LYS A 564 -0.50 5.10 -29.26
C LYS A 564 -0.64 4.77 -30.75
N LYS A 565 -0.96 5.79 -31.57
CA LYS A 565 -0.91 5.65 -33.03
C LYS A 565 0.55 5.42 -33.40
N ARG A 566 0.83 4.26 -33.99
CA ARG A 566 2.14 3.96 -34.60
C ARG A 566 2.35 4.79 -35.85
#